data_AF-A0A7N2KWF6-F1
#
_entry.id   AF-A0A7N2KWF6-F1
#
_cell.length_a   1.000
_cell.length_b   1.000
_cell.length_c   1.000
_cell.angle_alpha   90.00
_cell.angle_beta   90.00
_cell.angle_gamma   90.00
#
_symmetry.space_group_name_H-M   'P 1'
#
loop_
_entity.id
_entity.type
_entity.pdbx_description
1 polymer ?
#
loop_
_entity_poly.entity_id
_entity_poly.type
_entity_poly.pdbx_seq_one_letter_code
_entity_poly.pdbx_strand_id
1 'polypeptide(L)'
;MHSDIFVCFWTENHLSALHKPYLKLSFDTVQQLIDVKSDLLHVVQRNQEKFDAAEAYESIIAGKREQRPQDFVDCIVDLREYDAPYHVRFAIDNDVRCGQWYDVSVSSTGLMLEKRTDLLQRAEVHVCAFDIETTKLPLKFPDAEYDLIMMISYMVDGQGYLIINRELS
;
A
#
# COMPACT_ATOMS: atom_id res chain seq x y z
N MET A 1 -0.21 -3.69 -16.34
CA MET A 1 -0.07 -2.48 -15.51
C MET A 1 1.11 -2.69 -14.59
N HIS A 2 2.06 -1.77 -14.58
CA HIS A 2 3.34 -1.93 -13.88
C HIS A 2 3.26 -1.42 -12.45
N SER A 3 4.07 -2.00 -11.56
CA SER A 3 4.32 -1.41 -10.24
C SER A 3 5.42 -0.36 -10.40
N ASP A 4 5.30 0.80 -9.77
CA ASP A 4 6.21 1.92 -10.02
C ASP A 4 6.88 2.44 -8.73
N ILE A 5 8.14 2.89 -8.85
CA ILE A 5 8.88 3.66 -7.83
C ILE A 5 9.44 4.92 -8.49
N PHE A 6 9.44 6.06 -7.78
CA PHE A 6 10.08 7.28 -8.26
C PHE A 6 11.41 7.51 -7.52
N VAL A 7 12.50 7.61 -8.27
CA VAL A 7 13.84 7.91 -7.76
C VAL A 7 14.12 9.40 -7.89
N CYS A 8 14.53 10.01 -6.79
CA CYS A 8 14.80 11.42 -6.67
C CYS A 8 16.30 11.68 -6.77
N PHE A 9 16.69 12.61 -7.65
CA PHE A 9 18.07 13.08 -7.76
C PHE A 9 18.24 14.44 -7.07
N TRP A 10 19.46 14.71 -6.62
CA TRP A 10 19.80 15.98 -5.99
C TRP A 10 19.64 17.17 -6.97
N THR A 11 19.09 18.28 -6.49
CA THR A 11 18.94 19.55 -7.24
C THR A 11 19.12 20.73 -6.29
N GLU A 12 19.93 21.74 -6.64
CA GLU A 12 20.33 22.87 -5.76
C GLU A 12 19.20 23.77 -5.26
N ASN A 13 17.97 23.70 -5.79
CA ASN A 13 16.88 24.61 -5.40
C ASN A 13 15.56 23.88 -5.17
N HIS A 14 15.20 23.69 -3.89
CA HIS A 14 13.91 23.09 -3.46
C HIS A 14 12.83 24.14 -3.13
N LEU A 15 13.16 25.44 -3.17
CA LEU A 15 12.26 26.57 -2.86
C LEU A 15 11.69 27.27 -4.10
N SER A 16 12.21 26.96 -5.29
CA SER A 16 11.60 27.39 -6.55
C SER A 16 10.44 26.46 -6.89
N ALA A 17 9.29 27.01 -7.31
CA ALA A 17 8.12 26.28 -7.81
C ALA A 17 8.37 25.47 -9.11
N LEU A 18 9.61 25.02 -9.32
CA LEU A 18 10.06 24.19 -10.43
C LEU A 18 9.80 22.72 -10.09
N HIS A 19 9.23 21.99 -11.05
CA HIS A 19 9.02 20.55 -10.92
C HIS A 19 10.37 19.87 -10.70
N LYS A 20 10.46 19.04 -9.65
CA LYS A 20 11.66 18.23 -9.42
C LYS A 20 11.68 17.06 -10.41
N PRO A 21 12.78 16.82 -11.14
CA PRO A 21 12.87 15.67 -12.03
C PRO A 21 12.97 14.38 -11.21
N TYR A 22 12.20 13.37 -11.62
CA TYR A 22 12.22 12.02 -11.05
C TYR A 22 12.49 11.00 -12.15
N LEU A 23 13.18 9.92 -11.82
CA LEU A 23 13.24 8.73 -12.66
C LEU A 23 12.16 7.75 -12.19
N LYS A 24 11.17 7.50 -13.04
CA LYS A 24 10.15 6.49 -12.81
C LYS A 24 10.71 5.11 -13.19
N LEU A 25 10.78 4.21 -12.22
CA LEU A 25 11.10 2.80 -12.42
C LEU A 25 9.79 2.02 -12.47
N SER A 26 9.64 1.17 -13.48
CA SER A 26 8.44 0.33 -13.68
C SER A 26 8.82 -1.15 -13.66
N PHE A 27 8.01 -1.94 -12.98
CA PHE A 27 8.24 -3.37 -12.75
C PHE A 27 7.02 -4.19 -13.17
N ASP A 28 7.25 -5.40 -13.69
CA ASP A 28 6.18 -6.33 -14.08
C ASP A 28 5.51 -6.95 -12.84
N THR A 29 6.25 -7.08 -11.74
CA THR A 29 5.76 -7.70 -10.50
C THR A 29 6.11 -6.87 -9.27
N VAL A 30 5.30 -7.03 -8.22
CA VAL A 30 5.56 -6.42 -6.91
C VAL A 30 6.85 -6.97 -6.28
N GLN A 31 7.21 -8.23 -6.56
CA GLN A 31 8.44 -8.82 -6.05
C GLN A 31 9.68 -8.09 -6.59
N GLN A 32 9.76 -7.86 -7.90
CA GLN A 32 10.85 -7.08 -8.51
C GLN A 32 10.96 -5.68 -7.91
N LEU A 33 9.81 -5.03 -7.66
CA LEU A 33 9.77 -3.74 -6.99
C LEU A 33 10.39 -3.82 -5.60
N ILE A 34 10.00 -4.82 -4.79
CA ILE A 34 10.51 -5.00 -3.42
C ILE A 34 12.03 -5.25 -3.42
N ASP A 35 12.51 -6.08 -4.34
CA ASP A 35 13.93 -6.42 -4.45
C ASP A 35 14.76 -5.16 -4.78
N VAL A 36 14.36 -4.42 -5.82
CA VAL A 36 15.06 -3.17 -6.22
C VAL A 36 14.92 -2.07 -5.17
N LYS A 37 13.77 -1.97 -4.51
CA LYS A 37 13.59 -1.05 -3.38
C LYS A 37 14.60 -1.33 -2.27
N SER A 38 14.80 -2.60 -1.90
CA SER A 38 15.74 -2.98 -0.85
C SER A 38 17.15 -2.49 -1.18
N ASP A 39 17.62 -2.75 -2.40
CA ASP A 39 18.94 -2.32 -2.85
C ASP A 39 19.08 -0.79 -2.87
N LEU A 40 18.07 -0.08 -3.40
CA LEU A 40 18.09 1.38 -3.49
C LEU A 40 18.01 2.07 -2.12
N LEU A 41 17.30 1.51 -1.15
CA LEU A 41 17.23 2.06 0.20
C LEU A 41 18.62 2.08 0.87
N HIS A 42 19.41 1.02 0.67
CA HIS A 42 20.79 0.99 1.15
C HIS A 42 21.67 2.06 0.48
N VAL A 43 21.48 2.28 -0.82
CA VAL A 43 22.18 3.34 -1.56
C VAL A 43 21.81 4.72 -1.03
N VAL A 44 20.52 5.01 -0.86
CA VAL A 44 20.03 6.29 -0.33
C VAL A 44 20.60 6.56 1.06
N GLN A 45 20.54 5.58 1.97
CA GLN A 45 21.06 5.75 3.32
C GLN A 45 22.57 6.09 3.31
N ARG A 46 23.36 5.33 2.53
CA ARG A 46 24.79 5.56 2.38
C ARG A 46 25.09 6.96 1.81
N ASN A 47 24.31 7.40 0.82
CA ASN A 47 24.51 8.69 0.18
C ASN A 47 24.14 9.84 1.12
N GLN A 48 23.09 9.68 1.92
CA GLN A 48 22.71 10.67 2.93
C GLN A 48 23.82 10.84 3.98
N GLU A 49 24.37 9.74 4.51
CA GLU A 49 25.48 9.79 5.47
C GLU A 49 26.72 10.49 4.88
N LYS A 50 27.05 10.23 3.61
CA LYS A 50 28.14 10.92 2.89
C LYS A 50 27.85 12.42 2.74
N PHE A 51 26.62 12.77 2.36
CA PHE A 51 26.21 14.16 2.15
C PHE A 51 26.27 14.95 3.46
N ASP A 52 25.72 14.42 4.55
CA ASP A 52 25.73 15.03 5.88
C ASP A 52 27.18 15.26 6.37
N ALA A 53 28.07 14.29 6.13
CA ALA A 53 29.49 14.41 6.48
C ALA A 53 30.21 15.49 5.63
N ALA A 54 29.90 15.58 4.34
CA ALA A 54 30.46 16.59 3.45
C ALA A 54 29.98 18.01 3.81
N GLU A 55 28.68 18.16 4.09
CA GLU A 55 28.09 19.42 4.54
C GLU A 55 28.70 19.89 5.86
N ALA A 56 28.88 18.98 6.83
CA ALA A 56 29.55 19.29 8.10
C ALA A 56 31.00 19.79 7.87
N TYR A 57 31.74 19.18 6.94
CA TYR A 57 33.12 19.58 6.62
C TYR A 57 33.19 20.93 5.91
N GLU A 58 32.32 21.19 4.92
CA GLU A 58 32.25 22.48 4.23
C GLU A 58 31.81 23.62 5.15
N SER A 59 30.98 23.34 6.16
CA SER A 59 30.60 24.36 7.14
C SER A 59 31.78 24.88 7.98
N ILE A 60 32.83 24.06 8.14
CA ILE A 60 34.04 24.36 8.92
C ILE A 60 35.11 25.04 8.06
N ILE A 61 35.16 24.76 6.76
CA ILE A 61 36.16 25.30 5.83
C ILE A 61 35.44 26.21 4.83
N ALA A 62 35.65 27.53 4.92
CA ALA A 62 35.03 28.55 4.07
C ALA A 62 35.50 28.52 2.59
N GLY A 63 35.47 27.36 1.94
CA GLY A 63 35.83 27.16 0.55
C GLY A 63 35.01 26.03 -0.06
N LYS A 64 34.02 26.40 -0.89
CA LYS A 64 33.27 25.46 -1.73
C LYS A 64 34.24 24.77 -2.69
N ARG A 65 34.38 23.45 -2.57
CA ARG A 65 35.01 22.66 -3.65
C ARG A 65 33.91 22.12 -4.53
N GLU A 66 33.85 22.55 -5.79
CA GLU A 66 33.02 21.89 -6.79
C GLU A 66 33.54 20.45 -7.00
N GLN A 67 33.02 19.50 -6.24
CA GLN A 67 33.22 18.08 -6.50
C GLN A 67 32.21 17.64 -7.55
N ARG A 68 32.68 17.41 -8.77
CA ARG A 68 31.87 16.70 -9.76
C ARG A 68 31.60 15.28 -9.24
N PRO A 69 30.36 14.79 -9.28
CA PRO A 69 30.06 13.41 -8.91
C PRO A 69 30.90 12.44 -9.73
N GLN A 70 31.60 11.51 -9.07
CA GLN A 70 32.36 10.46 -9.74
C GLN A 70 31.45 9.33 -10.24
N ASP A 71 30.33 9.11 -9.57
CA ASP A 71 29.30 8.12 -9.92
C ASP A 71 27.90 8.75 -9.76
N PHE A 72 27.03 8.54 -10.74
CA PHE A 72 25.64 9.02 -10.70
C PHE A 72 24.80 8.30 -9.64
N VAL A 73 25.19 7.09 -9.23
CA VAL A 73 24.53 6.37 -8.12
C VAL A 73 24.65 7.15 -6.81
N ASP A 74 25.73 7.90 -6.61
CA ASP A 74 25.90 8.76 -5.43
C ASP A 74 25.00 10.02 -5.47
N CYS A 75 24.34 10.32 -6.60
CA CYS A 75 23.38 11.41 -6.73
C CYS A 75 21.94 11.02 -6.35
N ILE A 76 21.69 9.74 -6.05
CA ILE A 76 20.39 9.25 -5.60
C ILE A 76 20.22 9.63 -4.13
N VAL A 77 19.23 10.48 -3.84
CA VAL A 77 19.05 11.08 -2.50
C VAL A 77 17.77 10.65 -1.80
N ASP A 78 16.77 10.19 -2.55
CA ASP A 78 15.48 9.82 -1.96
C ASP A 78 14.72 8.85 -2.89
N LEU A 79 13.83 8.07 -2.29
CA LEU A 79 12.86 7.22 -2.98
C LEU A 79 11.46 7.71 -2.63
N ARG A 80 10.56 7.74 -3.62
CA ARG A 80 9.18 8.21 -3.43
C ARG A 80 8.18 7.19 -3.92
N GLU A 81 7.04 7.17 -3.24
CA GLU A 81 5.86 6.35 -3.53
C GLU A 81 6.14 4.84 -3.59
N TYR A 82 7.20 4.39 -2.92
CA TYR A 82 7.64 2.98 -2.87
C TYR A 82 6.85 2.12 -1.87
N ASP A 83 6.00 2.74 -1.06
CA ASP A 83 5.24 2.14 0.04
C ASP A 83 3.74 2.01 -0.25
N ALA A 84 3.26 2.59 -1.36
CA ALA A 84 1.88 2.46 -1.78
C ALA A 84 1.57 0.99 -2.15
N PRO A 85 0.59 0.32 -1.48
CA PRO A 85 0.20 -1.02 -1.87
C PRO A 85 -0.30 -1.07 -3.31
N TYR A 86 0.06 -2.11 -4.06
CA TYR A 86 -0.23 -2.20 -5.50
C TYR A 86 -1.72 -2.02 -5.84
N HIS A 87 -2.61 -2.60 -5.04
CA HIS A 87 -4.06 -2.46 -5.27
C HIS A 87 -4.56 -1.02 -5.08
N VAL A 88 -3.93 -0.25 -4.17
CA VAL A 88 -4.24 1.17 -3.97
C VAL A 88 -3.72 1.99 -5.15
N ARG A 89 -2.47 1.75 -5.58
CA ARG A 89 -1.88 2.38 -6.77
C ARG A 89 -2.76 2.16 -8.00
N PHE A 90 -3.14 0.91 -8.26
CA PHE A 90 -4.05 0.55 -9.34
C PHE A 90 -5.38 1.34 -9.25
N ALA A 91 -6.00 1.38 -8.06
CA ALA A 91 -7.26 2.08 -7.87
C ALA A 91 -7.15 3.59 -8.13
N ILE A 92 -6.06 4.23 -7.67
CA ILE A 92 -5.81 5.66 -7.89
C ILE A 92 -5.58 5.94 -9.38
N ASP A 93 -4.63 5.24 -10.00
CA ASP A 93 -4.17 5.53 -11.36
C ASP A 93 -5.27 5.28 -12.42
N ASN A 94 -6.18 4.32 -12.17
CA ASN A 94 -7.32 4.04 -13.06
C ASN A 94 -8.63 4.69 -12.63
N ASP A 95 -8.63 5.48 -11.55
CA ASP A 95 -9.85 6.02 -10.92
C ASP A 95 -10.94 4.95 -10.62
N VAL A 96 -10.50 3.77 -10.18
CA VAL A 96 -11.39 2.65 -9.80
C VAL A 96 -11.74 2.75 -8.32
N ARG A 97 -13.02 2.58 -7.98
CA ARG A 97 -13.55 2.66 -6.60
C ARG A 97 -14.55 1.55 -6.35
N CYS A 98 -14.53 0.98 -5.15
CA CYS A 98 -15.54 0.01 -4.75
C CYS A 98 -16.94 0.64 -4.68
N GLY A 99 -17.97 -0.18 -4.91
CA GLY A 99 -19.37 0.26 -4.84
C GLY A 99 -19.83 1.15 -6.00
N GLN A 100 -19.04 1.27 -7.08
CA GLN A 100 -19.43 1.89 -8.34
C GLN A 100 -19.72 0.80 -9.38
N TRP A 101 -20.51 1.14 -10.39
CA TRP A 101 -20.78 0.26 -11.51
C TRP A 101 -19.72 0.43 -12.61
N TYR A 102 -19.31 -0.68 -13.21
CA TYR A 102 -18.35 -0.71 -14.29
C TYR A 102 -18.78 -1.70 -15.37
N ASP A 103 -18.64 -1.31 -16.62
CA ASP A 103 -18.62 -2.25 -17.74
C ASP A 103 -17.18 -2.76 -17.90
N VAL A 104 -17.04 -4.09 -17.94
CA VAL A 104 -15.75 -4.76 -18.02
C VAL A 104 -15.61 -5.37 -19.40
N SER A 105 -14.55 -5.01 -20.12
CA SER A 105 -14.24 -5.59 -21.42
C SER A 105 -12.77 -5.98 -21.54
N VAL A 106 -12.49 -6.95 -22.40
CA VAL A 106 -11.14 -7.44 -22.66
C VAL A 106 -10.78 -7.12 -24.11
N SER A 107 -9.64 -6.46 -24.29
CA SER A 107 -9.08 -6.09 -25.60
C SER A 107 -7.70 -6.72 -25.78
N SER A 108 -7.15 -6.68 -27.00
CA SER A 108 -5.77 -7.10 -27.26
C SER A 108 -4.72 -6.30 -26.49
N THR A 109 -5.08 -5.10 -26.03
CA THR A 109 -4.23 -4.22 -25.21
C THR A 109 -4.42 -4.38 -23.70
N GLY A 110 -5.38 -5.22 -23.27
CA GLY A 110 -5.63 -5.51 -21.86
C GLY A 110 -7.09 -5.34 -21.43
N LEU A 111 -7.29 -5.29 -20.11
CA LEU A 111 -8.58 -5.10 -19.44
C LEU A 111 -8.98 -3.61 -19.49
N MET A 112 -10.24 -3.35 -19.86
CA MET A 112 -10.84 -2.01 -19.86
C MET A 112 -11.99 -1.97 -18.84
N LEU A 113 -11.99 -0.95 -18.00
CA LEU A 113 -13.03 -0.68 -16.99
C LEU A 113 -13.67 0.67 -17.31
N GLU A 114 -14.93 0.65 -17.73
CA GLU A 114 -15.68 1.88 -18.02
C GLU A 114 -16.70 2.14 -16.90
N LYS A 115 -16.53 3.26 -16.19
CA LYS A 115 -17.40 3.62 -15.07
C LYS A 115 -18.79 4.02 -15.56
N ARG A 116 -19.82 3.39 -15.02
CA ARG A 116 -21.23 3.62 -15.34
C ARG A 116 -21.85 4.62 -14.36
N THR A 117 -21.78 5.91 -14.72
CA THR A 117 -22.29 7.02 -13.90
C THR A 117 -23.81 7.20 -13.97
N ASP A 118 -24.46 6.54 -14.93
CA ASP A 118 -25.91 6.46 -15.08
C ASP A 118 -26.57 5.60 -13.99
N LEU A 119 -25.83 4.64 -13.42
CA LEU A 119 -26.32 3.76 -12.37
C LEU A 119 -26.00 4.34 -10.99
N LEU A 120 -26.95 5.09 -10.42
CA LEU A 120 -26.80 5.76 -9.12
C LEU A 120 -27.09 4.84 -7.92
N GLN A 121 -28.01 3.88 -8.09
CA GLN A 121 -28.38 2.96 -7.03
C GLN A 121 -27.29 1.89 -6.87
N ARG A 122 -26.86 1.64 -5.63
CA ARG A 122 -25.91 0.57 -5.32
C ARG A 122 -26.57 -0.80 -5.50
N ALA A 123 -25.77 -1.80 -5.85
CA ALA A 123 -26.24 -3.17 -5.87
C ALA A 123 -26.73 -3.59 -4.47
N GLU A 124 -27.83 -4.34 -4.43
CA GLU A 124 -28.27 -5.02 -3.22
C GLU A 124 -27.36 -6.22 -2.99
N VAL A 125 -26.78 -6.29 -1.79
CA VAL A 125 -25.91 -7.39 -1.36
C VAL A 125 -26.63 -8.18 -0.29
N HIS A 126 -26.45 -9.50 -0.30
CA HIS A 126 -26.88 -10.34 0.80
C HIS A 126 -25.95 -10.12 2.00
N VAL A 127 -26.53 -9.78 3.15
CA VAL A 127 -25.76 -9.48 4.37
C VAL A 127 -26.03 -10.57 5.40
N CYS A 128 -24.96 -11.23 5.83
CA CYS A 128 -24.96 -12.16 6.96
C CYS A 128 -24.17 -11.55 8.12
N ALA A 129 -24.81 -11.34 9.26
CA ALA A 129 -24.17 -10.97 10.51
C ALA A 129 -24.35 -12.10 11.52
N PHE A 130 -23.31 -12.44 12.28
CA PHE A 130 -23.35 -13.52 13.25
C PHE A 130 -22.67 -13.13 14.55
N ASP A 131 -23.10 -13.78 15.62
CA ASP A 131 -22.53 -13.67 16.96
C ASP A 131 -22.47 -15.07 17.59
N ILE A 132 -21.38 -15.35 18.29
CA ILE A 132 -21.12 -16.67 18.88
C ILE A 132 -21.01 -16.56 20.40
N GLU A 133 -21.57 -17.56 21.08
CA GLU A 133 -21.39 -17.70 22.53
C GLU A 133 -20.69 -19.01 22.82
N THR A 134 -19.71 -18.97 23.70
CA THR A 134 -18.89 -20.11 24.07
C THR A 134 -18.96 -20.37 25.56
N THR A 135 -18.65 -21.59 25.97
CA THR A 135 -18.32 -21.84 27.37
C THR A 135 -17.10 -21.02 27.75
N LYS A 136 -16.93 -20.79 29.06
CA LYS A 136 -15.69 -20.25 29.62
C LYS A 136 -15.59 -20.60 31.08
N LEU A 137 -14.37 -20.71 31.57
CA LEU A 137 -14.12 -20.84 33.00
C LEU A 137 -14.52 -19.55 33.76
N PRO A 138 -14.94 -19.66 35.03
CA PRO A 138 -15.18 -18.49 35.88
C PRO A 138 -13.95 -17.59 35.96
N LEU A 139 -14.17 -16.27 35.83
CA LEU A 139 -13.12 -15.25 35.88
C LEU A 139 -12.00 -15.39 34.82
N LYS A 140 -12.25 -16.15 33.74
CA LYS A 140 -11.35 -16.26 32.58
C LYS A 140 -12.05 -15.85 31.28
N PHE A 141 -11.24 -15.54 30.28
CA PHE A 141 -11.67 -15.46 28.89
C PHE A 141 -11.88 -16.87 28.31
N PRO A 142 -12.71 -17.01 27.27
CA PRO A 142 -12.83 -18.26 26.53
C PRO A 142 -11.50 -18.70 25.90
N ASP A 143 -11.28 -20.01 25.85
CA ASP A 143 -10.11 -20.64 25.25
C ASP A 143 -10.52 -21.59 24.12
N ALA A 144 -10.09 -21.32 22.90
CA ALA A 144 -10.51 -22.09 21.72
C ALA A 144 -10.02 -23.55 21.72
N GLU A 145 -9.07 -23.93 22.59
CA GLU A 145 -8.57 -25.30 22.67
C GLU A 145 -9.52 -26.25 23.42
N TYR A 146 -10.27 -25.75 24.40
CA TYR A 146 -11.13 -26.59 25.26
C TYR A 146 -12.52 -26.04 25.56
N ASP A 147 -12.77 -24.75 25.35
CA ASP A 147 -14.13 -24.22 25.44
C ASP A 147 -14.94 -24.53 24.18
N LEU A 148 -16.21 -24.84 24.37
CA LEU A 148 -17.11 -25.26 23.31
C LEU A 148 -18.03 -24.11 22.90
N ILE A 149 -18.38 -24.05 21.61
CA ILE A 149 -19.44 -23.15 21.13
C ILE A 149 -20.78 -23.68 21.66
N MET A 150 -21.48 -22.82 22.41
CA MET A 150 -22.81 -23.10 22.96
C MET A 150 -23.89 -22.75 21.93
N MET A 151 -23.77 -21.58 21.30
CA MET A 151 -24.71 -21.11 20.29
C MET A 151 -24.04 -20.22 19.24
N ILE A 152 -24.64 -20.22 18.05
CA ILE A 152 -24.32 -19.29 16.96
C ILE A 152 -25.64 -18.64 16.55
N SER A 153 -25.78 -17.36 16.82
CA SER A 153 -26.88 -16.55 16.31
C SER A 153 -26.44 -15.89 15.02
N TYR A 154 -27.30 -15.87 14.00
CA TYR A 154 -27.00 -15.15 12.76
C TYR A 154 -28.25 -14.60 12.10
N MET A 155 -28.08 -13.50 11.37
CA MET A 155 -29.12 -12.85 10.58
C MET A 155 -28.69 -12.79 9.12
N VAL A 156 -29.51 -13.33 8.22
CA VAL A 156 -29.33 -13.20 6.77
C VAL A 156 -30.49 -12.38 6.23
N ASP A 157 -30.19 -11.22 5.64
CA ASP A 157 -31.18 -10.33 5.02
C ASP A 157 -32.39 -9.99 5.92
N GLY A 158 -32.13 -9.84 7.23
CA GLY A 158 -33.15 -9.55 8.24
C GLY A 158 -33.85 -10.78 8.82
N GLN A 159 -33.62 -11.98 8.28
CA GLN A 159 -34.13 -13.22 8.86
C GLN A 159 -33.15 -13.80 9.89
N GLY A 160 -33.63 -13.98 11.12
CA GLY A 160 -32.85 -14.51 12.23
C GLY A 160 -32.86 -16.03 12.31
N TYR A 161 -31.70 -16.60 12.66
CA TYR A 161 -31.48 -18.02 12.86
C TYR A 161 -30.64 -18.24 14.12
N LEU A 162 -30.83 -19.39 14.75
CA LEU A 162 -30.10 -19.78 15.96
C LEU A 162 -29.71 -21.26 15.85
N ILE A 163 -28.41 -21.52 15.92
CA ILE A 163 -27.85 -22.86 16.06
C ILE A 163 -27.47 -23.06 17.51
N ILE A 164 -27.93 -24.14 18.12
CA ILE A 164 -27.67 -24.48 19.52
C ILE A 164 -26.97 -25.84 19.57
N ASN A 165 -25.86 -25.91 20.32
CA ASN A 165 -25.24 -27.18 20.64
C ASN A 165 -26.03 -27.87 21.77
N ARG A 166 -26.72 -28.96 21.42
CA ARG A 166 -27.57 -29.71 22.37
C ARG A 166 -26.79 -30.52 23.39
N GLU A 167 -25.48 -30.69 23.22
CA GLU A 167 -24.64 -31.37 24.21
C GLU A 167 -24.37 -30.49 25.45
N LEU A 168 -24.64 -29.18 25.33
CA LEU A 168 -24.45 -28.18 26.39
C LEU A 168 -25.76 -27.62 26.94
N SER A 169 -26.91 -28.00 26.37
CA SER A 169 -28.25 -27.54 26.75
C SER A 169 -29.00 -28.53 27.63
#